data_AF-A0A1G6Z382-F1
#
_entry.id   AF-A0A1G6Z382-F1
#
_cell.length_a   1.000
_cell.length_b   1.000
_cell.length_c   1.000
_cell.angle_alpha   90.00
_cell.angle_beta   90.00
_cell.angle_gamma   90.00
#
_symmetry.space_group_name_H-M   'P 1'
#
loop_
_entity.id
_entity.type
_entity.pdbx_description
1 polymer ?
#
loop_
_entity_poly.entity_id
_entity_poly.type
_entity_poly.pdbx_seq_one_letter_code
_entity_poly.pdbx_strand_id
1 'polypeptide(L)'
;MGTVAETQVTPWAAGDVETVGVGEHQRVAGGRRQGHQDRVFAVFRDRLADTTAAGERARTAPDAWTGLSDYLGAVFGTLADDRGTNDLMTTRLPDVEALRAVHAHNRRTVELLLGRGREEGTVRPDVTTEDVLFALAALGRAVPPLTAAATPDAWRRPLSLLLDGLRASPPSPLPDRSLTAAELDDVLREMGPHRSRPQEGPKDAPGARTEAHRPRTR
;
A
#
# COMPACT_ATOMS: atom_id res chain seq x y z
N MET A 1 49.07 34.49 -28.90
CA MET A 1 47.76 34.96 -29.39
C MET A 1 46.68 34.14 -28.70
N GLY A 2 45.78 34.79 -27.95
CA GLY A 2 44.47 34.23 -27.60
C GLY A 2 44.27 33.75 -26.16
N THR A 3 44.07 34.70 -25.25
CA THR A 3 43.57 34.58 -23.87
C THR A 3 42.15 34.01 -23.77
N VAL A 4 41.87 33.14 -22.77
CA VAL A 4 40.54 32.99 -22.12
C VAL A 4 40.79 32.51 -20.67
N ALA A 5 40.87 33.44 -19.71
CA ALA A 5 39.80 33.84 -18.77
C ALA A 5 39.54 32.82 -17.64
N GLU A 6 40.34 32.99 -16.59
CA GLU A 6 40.18 32.51 -15.22
C GLU A 6 38.89 33.10 -14.61
N THR A 7 37.93 32.24 -14.25
CA THR A 7 36.74 32.65 -13.51
C THR A 7 36.89 32.22 -12.06
N GLN A 8 37.19 33.21 -11.23
CA GLN A 8 37.18 33.12 -9.78
C GLN A 8 35.76 32.82 -9.28
N VAL A 9 35.60 31.77 -8.48
CA VAL A 9 34.41 31.55 -7.66
C VAL A 9 34.70 32.16 -6.29
N THR A 10 34.00 33.24 -5.97
CA THR A 10 34.03 33.89 -4.65
C THR A 10 33.22 33.10 -3.62
N PRO A 11 33.72 32.95 -2.38
CA PRO A 11 32.98 32.34 -1.27
C PRO A 11 32.19 33.41 -0.52
N TRP A 12 30.87 33.25 -0.44
CA TRP A 12 30.01 33.92 0.54
C TRP A 12 29.35 32.82 1.37
N ALA A 13 29.00 32.97 2.64
CA ALA A 13 29.47 33.81 3.74
C ALA A 13 29.08 32.99 4.98
N ALA A 14 29.91 33.02 6.02
CA ALA A 14 29.60 32.39 7.29
C ALA A 14 28.33 33.01 7.89
N GLY A 15 27.36 32.15 8.21
CA GLY A 15 26.33 32.43 9.20
C GLY A 15 26.58 31.46 10.35
N ASP A 16 27.28 31.94 11.37
CA ASP A 16 27.34 31.27 12.66
C ASP A 16 25.94 31.25 13.26
N VAL A 17 25.29 30.08 13.24
CA VAL A 17 24.17 29.78 14.12
C VAL A 17 24.64 28.68 15.05
N GLU A 18 24.97 29.12 16.26
CA GLU A 18 25.19 28.32 17.45
C GLU A 18 24.05 27.29 17.57
N THR A 19 24.35 26.03 17.24
CA THR A 19 23.42 24.92 17.43
C THR A 19 23.43 24.53 18.90
N VAL A 20 22.58 25.19 19.67
CA VAL A 20 22.17 24.71 20.99
C VAL A 20 21.55 23.32 20.79
N GLY A 21 22.16 22.33 21.44
CA GLY A 21 21.85 20.91 21.26
C GLY A 21 20.38 20.57 21.51
N VAL A 22 19.69 20.17 20.44
CA VAL A 22 18.48 19.35 20.48
C VAL A 22 18.79 18.02 19.77
N GLY A 23 19.86 17.35 20.20
CA GLY A 23 20.45 16.21 19.47
C GLY A 23 20.18 14.82 20.04
N GLU A 24 19.69 14.71 21.28
CA GLU A 24 19.74 13.44 22.01
C GLU A 24 18.36 12.78 22.23
N HIS A 25 17.28 13.56 22.27
CA HIS A 25 15.92 13.02 22.42
C HIS A 25 15.32 12.48 21.10
N GLN A 26 15.73 13.02 19.94
CA GLN A 26 15.26 12.54 18.63
C GLN A 26 15.86 11.17 18.26
N ARG A 27 17.12 10.90 18.61
CA ARG A 27 17.80 9.63 18.27
C ARG A 27 17.25 8.44 19.05
N VAL A 28 16.94 8.63 20.34
CA VAL A 28 16.37 7.56 21.19
C VAL A 28 14.90 7.28 20.85
N ALA A 29 14.14 8.31 20.44
CA ALA A 29 12.79 8.12 19.91
C ALA A 29 12.79 7.44 18.53
N GLY A 30 13.72 7.82 17.64
CA GLY A 30 13.93 7.17 16.34
C GLY A 30 14.34 5.71 16.47
N GLY A 31 15.31 5.39 17.34
CA GLY A 31 15.74 4.01 17.59
C GLY A 31 14.66 3.12 18.20
N ARG A 32 13.81 3.65 19.10
CA ARG A 32 12.68 2.89 19.67
C ARG A 32 11.55 2.67 18.65
N ARG A 33 11.27 3.64 17.78
CA ARG A 33 10.28 3.51 16.70
C ARG A 33 10.75 2.50 15.64
N GLN A 34 12.03 2.58 15.23
CA GLN A 34 12.64 1.62 14.30
C GLN A 34 12.59 0.20 14.87
N GLY A 35 13.04 -0.01 16.12
CA GLY A 35 13.01 -1.32 16.76
C GLY A 35 11.59 -1.85 17.07
N HIS A 36 10.56 -1.01 17.07
CA HIS A 36 9.17 -1.46 17.09
C HIS A 36 8.69 -1.87 15.70
N GLN A 37 8.99 -1.07 14.67
CA GLN A 37 8.67 -1.40 13.29
C GLN A 37 9.34 -2.71 12.88
N ASP A 38 10.63 -2.90 13.11
CA ASP A 38 11.34 -4.14 12.79
C ASP A 38 10.74 -5.38 13.46
N ARG A 39 10.19 -5.24 14.69
CA ARG A 39 9.46 -6.31 15.39
C ARG A 39 8.10 -6.61 14.78
N VAL A 40 7.36 -5.59 14.36
CA VAL A 40 6.11 -5.77 13.61
C VAL A 40 6.42 -6.53 12.31
N PHE A 41 7.48 -6.18 11.59
CA PHE A 41 7.91 -6.89 10.38
C PHE A 41 8.29 -8.35 10.62
N ALA A 42 8.95 -8.66 11.74
CA ALA A 42 9.32 -10.04 12.07
C ALA A 42 8.11 -10.98 12.13
N VAL A 43 6.94 -10.49 12.55
CA VAL A 43 5.68 -11.26 12.62
C VAL A 43 5.13 -11.55 11.22
N PHE A 44 5.38 -10.68 10.24
CA PHE A 44 4.84 -10.79 8.89
C PHE A 44 5.84 -11.34 7.86
N ARG A 45 7.10 -11.55 8.26
CA ARG A 45 8.21 -11.96 7.38
C ARG A 45 7.86 -13.16 6.51
N ASP A 46 7.27 -14.20 7.10
CA ASP A 46 7.02 -15.45 6.39
C ASP A 46 5.96 -15.24 5.28
N ARG A 47 4.91 -14.43 5.54
CA ARG A 47 3.90 -14.05 4.53
C ARG A 47 4.46 -13.14 3.44
N LEU A 48 5.38 -12.23 3.78
CA LEU A 48 6.08 -11.40 2.81
C LEU A 48 7.03 -12.23 1.93
N ALA A 49 7.64 -13.27 2.50
CA ALA A 49 8.45 -14.23 1.77
C ALA A 49 7.58 -15.06 0.80
N ASP A 50 6.37 -15.47 1.21
CA ASP A 50 5.42 -16.15 0.34
C ASP A 50 5.00 -15.29 -0.86
N THR A 51 4.75 -14.00 -0.62
CA THR A 51 4.46 -13.02 -1.69
C THR A 51 5.63 -12.90 -2.67
N THR A 52 6.86 -12.89 -2.14
CA THR A 52 8.09 -12.85 -2.95
C THR A 52 8.22 -14.13 -3.78
N ALA A 53 8.03 -15.30 -3.18
CA ALA A 53 8.10 -16.58 -3.87
C ALA A 53 7.01 -16.72 -4.95
N ALA A 54 5.80 -16.20 -4.69
CA ALA A 54 4.73 -16.15 -5.67
C ALA A 54 5.10 -15.31 -6.90
N GLY A 55 5.75 -14.16 -6.70
CA GLY A 55 6.18 -13.32 -7.83
C GLY A 55 7.32 -13.94 -8.63
N GLU A 56 8.28 -14.61 -7.99
CA GLU A 56 9.32 -15.36 -8.72
C GLU A 56 8.70 -16.46 -9.59
N ARG A 57 7.76 -17.25 -9.05
CA ARG A 57 7.03 -18.26 -9.83
C ARG A 57 6.27 -17.65 -11.00
N ALA A 58 5.54 -16.56 -10.74
CA ALA A 58 4.73 -15.87 -11.75
C ALA A 58 5.58 -15.35 -12.92
N ARG A 59 6.75 -14.75 -12.65
CA ARG A 59 7.64 -14.24 -13.70
C ARG A 59 8.16 -15.35 -14.63
N THR A 60 8.25 -16.58 -14.13
CA THR A 60 8.64 -17.76 -14.91
C THR A 60 7.48 -18.53 -15.53
N ALA A 61 6.23 -18.05 -15.38
CA ALA A 61 5.07 -18.72 -15.96
C ALA A 61 5.17 -18.75 -17.51
N PRO A 62 4.81 -19.88 -18.16
CA PRO A 62 4.81 -19.98 -19.61
C PRO A 62 3.89 -18.97 -20.29
N ASP A 63 2.75 -18.69 -19.66
CA ASP A 63 1.71 -17.75 -20.11
C ASP A 63 1.67 -16.55 -19.15
N ALA A 64 1.84 -15.33 -19.67
CA ALA A 64 1.92 -14.13 -18.84
C ALA A 64 0.59 -13.81 -18.15
N TRP A 65 -0.54 -14.12 -18.80
CA TRP A 65 -1.88 -13.89 -18.24
C TRP A 65 -2.13 -14.73 -16.99
N THR A 66 -1.79 -16.02 -17.07
CA THR A 66 -1.85 -16.98 -15.97
C THR A 66 -0.92 -16.55 -14.86
N GLY A 67 0.32 -16.19 -15.19
CA GLY A 67 1.28 -15.65 -14.22
C GLY A 67 0.75 -14.42 -13.47
N LEU A 68 0.15 -13.46 -14.19
CA LEU A 68 -0.45 -12.26 -13.60
C LEU A 68 -1.65 -12.60 -12.70
N SER A 69 -2.57 -13.42 -13.20
CA SER A 69 -3.79 -13.78 -12.48
C SER A 69 -3.48 -14.55 -11.19
N ASP A 70 -2.56 -15.51 -11.26
CA ASP A 70 -2.14 -16.32 -10.12
C ASP A 70 -1.37 -15.48 -9.09
N TYR A 71 -0.49 -14.59 -9.55
CA TYR A 71 0.24 -13.70 -8.67
C TYR A 71 -0.69 -12.78 -7.88
N LEU A 72 -1.61 -12.11 -8.57
CA LEU A 72 -2.56 -11.21 -7.92
C LEU A 72 -3.52 -11.98 -7.01
N GLY A 73 -3.92 -13.20 -7.38
CA GLY A 73 -4.67 -14.10 -6.51
C GLY A 73 -3.92 -14.43 -5.21
N ALA A 74 -2.63 -14.74 -5.30
CA ALA A 74 -1.79 -15.04 -4.12
C ALA A 74 -1.60 -13.82 -3.21
N VAL A 75 -1.38 -12.64 -3.80
CA VAL A 75 -1.28 -11.37 -3.06
C VAL A 75 -2.58 -11.10 -2.31
N PHE A 76 -3.73 -11.19 -2.99
CA PHE A 76 -5.02 -10.91 -2.37
C PHE A 76 -5.45 -11.96 -1.33
N GLY A 77 -5.10 -13.23 -1.53
CA GLY A 77 -5.26 -14.25 -0.49
C GLY A 77 -4.50 -13.88 0.79
N THR A 78 -3.23 -13.47 0.64
CA THR A 78 -2.40 -13.01 1.77
C THR A 78 -3.01 -11.79 2.48
N LEU A 79 -3.60 -10.86 1.72
CA LEU A 79 -4.28 -9.68 2.26
C LEU A 79 -5.59 -10.04 2.99
N ALA A 80 -6.27 -11.12 2.58
CA ALA A 80 -7.53 -11.56 3.16
C ALA A 80 -7.33 -12.37 4.46
N ASP A 81 -6.24 -13.12 4.55
CA ASP A 81 -5.95 -14.00 5.69
C ASP A 81 -5.64 -13.23 6.98
N ASP A 82 -5.14 -12.00 6.88
CA ASP A 82 -4.67 -11.27 8.05
C ASP A 82 -4.75 -9.73 7.87
N ARG A 83 -5.56 -9.11 8.75
CA ARG A 83 -5.76 -7.65 8.73
C ARG A 83 -4.47 -6.87 9.00
N GLY A 84 -3.58 -7.38 9.85
CA GLY A 84 -2.30 -6.72 10.15
C GLY A 84 -1.35 -6.73 8.94
N THR A 85 -1.38 -7.82 8.17
CA THR A 85 -0.64 -7.99 6.92
C THR A 85 -1.22 -7.07 5.85
N ASN A 86 -2.55 -6.95 5.77
CA ASN A 86 -3.21 -5.99 4.91
C ASN A 86 -2.83 -4.55 5.25
N ASP A 87 -2.95 -4.16 6.52
CA ASP A 87 -2.59 -2.82 6.97
C ASP A 87 -1.11 -2.55 6.70
N LEU A 88 -0.22 -3.51 6.92
CA LEU A 88 1.21 -3.38 6.62
C LEU A 88 1.49 -3.18 5.12
N MET A 89 0.86 -3.99 4.26
CA MET A 89 1.07 -3.99 2.81
C MET A 89 0.38 -2.81 2.10
N THR A 90 -0.64 -2.22 2.72
CA THR A 90 -1.36 -1.06 2.16
C THR A 90 -0.90 0.26 2.78
N THR A 91 -0.11 0.24 3.85
CA THR A 91 0.50 1.42 4.47
C THR A 91 1.88 1.70 3.90
N ARG A 92 2.20 2.97 3.68
CA ARG A 92 3.59 3.37 3.42
C ARG A 92 4.32 3.59 4.76
N LEU A 93 5.26 2.69 5.09
CA LEU A 93 6.24 2.87 6.17
C LEU A 93 7.64 3.09 5.55
N PRO A 94 8.03 4.35 5.24
CA PRO A 94 9.25 4.64 4.47
C PRO A 94 10.55 4.19 5.13
N ASP A 95 10.53 4.06 6.47
CA ASP A 95 11.69 3.70 7.30
C ASP A 95 11.92 2.19 7.41
N VAL A 96 11.16 1.37 6.67
CA VAL A 96 11.31 -0.09 6.72
C VAL A 96 11.72 -0.66 5.38
N GLU A 97 13.00 -1.05 5.32
CA GLU A 97 13.64 -1.60 4.12
C GLU A 97 12.92 -2.85 3.58
N ALA A 98 12.44 -3.73 4.47
CA ALA A 98 11.72 -4.93 4.07
C ALA A 98 10.43 -4.61 3.27
N LEU A 99 9.68 -3.57 3.67
CA LEU A 99 8.47 -3.17 2.95
C LEU A 99 8.78 -2.58 1.59
N ARG A 100 9.85 -1.77 1.53
CA ARG A 100 10.36 -1.22 0.27
C ARG A 100 10.75 -2.34 -0.70
N ALA A 101 11.44 -3.37 -0.22
CA ALA A 101 11.81 -4.53 -1.02
C ALA A 101 10.58 -5.27 -1.57
N VAL A 102 9.54 -5.44 -0.75
CA VAL A 102 8.28 -6.10 -1.18
C VAL A 102 7.54 -5.25 -2.21
N HIS A 103 7.40 -3.94 -2.01
CA HIS A 103 6.78 -3.07 -3.01
C HIS A 103 7.56 -3.04 -4.33
N ALA A 104 8.89 -2.99 -4.26
CA ALA A 104 9.74 -3.05 -5.44
C ALA A 104 9.60 -4.40 -6.16
N HIS A 105 9.51 -5.51 -5.42
CA HIS A 105 9.24 -6.84 -5.97
C HIS A 105 7.89 -6.90 -6.66
N ASN A 106 6.82 -6.37 -6.03
CA ASN A 106 5.48 -6.33 -6.61
C ASN A 106 5.45 -5.52 -7.91
N ARG A 107 6.04 -4.32 -7.90
CA ARG A 107 6.17 -3.48 -9.11
C ARG A 107 6.87 -4.24 -10.23
N ARG A 108 8.07 -4.80 -9.99
CA ARG A 108 8.83 -5.55 -11.01
C ARG A 108 8.04 -6.72 -11.58
N THR A 109 7.31 -7.43 -10.72
CA THR A 109 6.50 -8.59 -11.13
C THR A 109 5.34 -8.16 -12.03
N VAL A 110 4.58 -7.13 -11.62
CA VAL A 110 3.47 -6.57 -12.41
C VAL A 110 3.98 -6.00 -13.73
N GLU A 111 5.04 -5.20 -13.71
CA GLU A 111 5.63 -4.58 -14.90
C GLU A 111 6.05 -5.62 -15.94
N LEU A 112 6.77 -6.67 -15.52
CA LEU A 112 7.22 -7.74 -16.40
C LEU A 112 6.02 -8.50 -17.00
N LEU A 113 5.04 -8.87 -16.18
CA LEU A 113 3.90 -9.67 -16.63
C LEU A 113 2.97 -8.87 -17.55
N LEU A 114 2.78 -7.57 -17.29
CA LEU A 114 2.06 -6.70 -18.21
C LEU A 114 2.83 -6.53 -19.52
N GLY A 115 4.16 -6.37 -19.47
CA GLY A 115 5.01 -6.29 -20.67
C GLY A 115 4.84 -7.53 -21.55
N ARG A 116 5.08 -8.71 -20.99
CA ARG A 116 4.90 -9.99 -21.69
C ARG A 116 3.46 -10.19 -22.15
N GLY A 117 2.46 -9.88 -21.33
CA GLY A 117 1.06 -10.03 -21.70
C GLY A 117 0.62 -9.14 -22.85
N ARG A 118 1.22 -7.95 -23.01
CA ARG A 118 1.00 -7.10 -24.20
C ARG A 118 1.67 -7.70 -25.44
N GLU A 119 2.88 -8.25 -25.31
CA GLU A 119 3.57 -8.96 -26.40
C GLU A 119 2.83 -10.23 -26.85
N GLU A 120 2.26 -10.97 -25.89
CA GLU A 120 1.46 -12.18 -26.10
C GLU A 120 0.02 -11.85 -26.58
N GLY A 121 -0.39 -10.58 -26.55
CA GLY A 121 -1.73 -10.14 -26.93
C GLY A 121 -2.84 -10.58 -25.97
N THR A 122 -2.51 -10.89 -24.72
CA THR A 122 -3.46 -11.29 -23.67
C THR A 122 -3.88 -10.13 -22.77
N VAL A 123 -3.08 -9.06 -22.72
CA VAL A 123 -3.31 -7.84 -21.95
C VAL A 123 -3.57 -6.65 -22.88
N ARG A 124 -4.51 -5.77 -22.51
CA ARG A 124 -4.80 -4.54 -23.27
C ARG A 124 -3.55 -3.65 -23.41
N PRO A 125 -3.34 -3.00 -24.56
CA PRO A 125 -2.10 -2.29 -24.84
C PRO A 125 -1.97 -0.92 -24.14
N ASP A 126 -3.09 -0.32 -23.75
CA ASP A 126 -3.19 1.04 -23.21
C ASP A 126 -3.14 1.10 -21.67
N VAL A 127 -3.10 -0.04 -20.98
CA VAL A 127 -2.89 -0.07 -19.52
C VAL A 127 -1.41 0.10 -19.19
N THR A 128 -1.09 0.73 -18.06
CA THR A 128 0.27 0.88 -17.53
C THR A 128 0.47 0.10 -16.22
N THR A 129 1.71 0.02 -15.75
CA THR A 129 2.02 -0.55 -14.43
C THR A 129 1.36 0.29 -13.33
N GLU A 130 1.33 1.61 -13.48
CA GLU A 130 0.78 2.55 -12.52
C GLU A 130 -0.73 2.39 -12.34
N ASP A 131 -1.48 2.18 -13.42
CA ASP A 131 -2.93 1.91 -13.37
C ASP A 131 -3.23 0.68 -12.53
N VAL A 132 -2.48 -0.40 -12.77
CA VAL A 132 -2.65 -1.67 -12.06
C VAL A 132 -2.24 -1.51 -10.60
N LEU A 133 -1.08 -0.91 -10.30
CA LEU A 133 -0.65 -0.71 -8.92
C LEU A 133 -1.62 0.18 -8.12
N PHE A 134 -2.19 1.21 -8.74
CA PHE A 134 -3.26 2.02 -8.13
C PHE A 134 -4.49 1.17 -7.83
N ALA A 135 -5.00 0.43 -8.82
CA ALA A 135 -6.19 -0.39 -8.67
C ALA A 135 -6.01 -1.48 -7.60
N LEU A 136 -4.84 -2.13 -7.56
CA LEU A 136 -4.51 -3.13 -6.54
C LEU A 136 -4.42 -2.50 -5.15
N ALA A 137 -3.86 -1.29 -5.02
CA ALA A 137 -3.77 -0.60 -3.74
C ALA A 137 -5.16 -0.18 -3.21
N ALA A 138 -6.05 0.26 -4.10
CA ALA A 138 -7.44 0.61 -3.76
C ALA A 138 -8.25 -0.64 -3.39
N LEU A 139 -8.18 -1.69 -4.21
CA LEU A 139 -8.89 -2.94 -3.98
C LEU A 139 -8.34 -3.70 -2.77
N GLY A 140 -7.02 -3.70 -2.57
CA GLY A 140 -6.36 -4.31 -1.40
C GLY A 140 -6.86 -3.72 -0.09
N ARG A 141 -7.06 -2.40 -0.05
CA ARG A 141 -7.73 -1.72 1.06
C ARG A 141 -9.19 -2.15 1.22
N ALA A 142 -9.91 -2.43 0.14
CA ALA A 142 -11.28 -2.93 0.29
C ALA A 142 -11.35 -4.36 0.89
N VAL A 143 -10.25 -5.12 0.94
CA VAL A 143 -10.29 -6.54 1.37
C VAL A 143 -10.79 -6.72 2.80
N PRO A 144 -10.27 -6.07 3.86
CA PRO A 144 -10.76 -6.29 5.22
C PRO A 144 -12.26 -6.00 5.42
N PRO A 145 -12.83 -4.88 4.92
CA PRO A 145 -14.28 -4.68 5.02
C PRO A 145 -15.09 -5.63 4.13
N LEU A 146 -14.57 -6.06 2.97
CA LEU A 146 -15.23 -7.07 2.13
C LEU A 146 -15.35 -8.42 2.84
N THR A 147 -14.25 -8.91 3.43
CA THR A 147 -14.24 -10.21 4.13
C THR A 147 -15.07 -10.17 5.40
N ALA A 148 -15.07 -9.05 6.13
CA ALA A 148 -15.90 -8.86 7.31
C ALA A 148 -17.41 -8.79 7.00
N ALA A 149 -17.79 -8.26 5.84
CA ALA A 149 -19.21 -8.09 5.46
C ALA A 149 -19.83 -9.35 4.84
N ALA A 150 -19.02 -10.28 4.32
CA ALA A 150 -19.50 -11.44 3.57
C ALA A 150 -18.72 -12.72 3.93
N THR A 151 -17.88 -13.21 3.02
CA THR A 151 -17.08 -14.44 3.21
C THR A 151 -15.58 -14.12 3.17
N PRO A 152 -14.71 -15.00 3.72
CA PRO A 152 -13.25 -14.83 3.58
C PRO A 152 -12.76 -14.69 2.13
N ASP A 153 -13.53 -15.21 1.17
CA ASP A 153 -13.24 -15.16 -0.27
C ASP A 153 -13.96 -14.01 -1.01
N ALA A 154 -14.63 -13.09 -0.31
CA ALA A 154 -15.41 -12.01 -0.94
C ALA A 154 -14.57 -11.07 -1.83
N TRP A 155 -13.26 -11.03 -1.63
CA TRP A 155 -12.30 -10.31 -2.47
C TRP A 155 -12.13 -10.91 -3.87
N ARG A 156 -12.44 -12.21 -4.07
CA ARG A 156 -12.22 -12.89 -5.36
C ARG A 156 -13.05 -12.27 -6.47
N ARG A 157 -14.32 -11.94 -6.20
CA ARG A 157 -15.22 -11.36 -7.19
C ARG A 157 -14.72 -10.01 -7.73
N PRO A 158 -14.42 -8.99 -6.91
CA PRO A 158 -13.90 -7.73 -7.42
C PRO A 158 -12.49 -7.85 -8.02
N LEU A 159 -11.65 -8.78 -7.55
CA LEU A 159 -10.38 -9.06 -8.23
C LEU A 159 -10.60 -9.63 -9.63
N SER A 160 -11.53 -10.57 -9.82
CA SER A 160 -11.87 -11.09 -11.15
C SER A 160 -12.39 -10.00 -12.08
N LEU A 161 -13.20 -9.06 -11.58
CA LEU A 161 -13.67 -7.91 -12.37
C LEU A 161 -12.51 -7.00 -12.80
N LEU A 162 -11.56 -6.74 -11.89
CA LEU A 162 -10.35 -5.99 -12.23
C LEU A 162 -9.54 -6.71 -13.30
N LEU A 163 -9.30 -8.01 -13.13
CA LEU A 163 -8.57 -8.84 -14.10
C LEU A 163 -9.26 -8.84 -15.47
N ASP A 164 -10.57 -9.10 -15.54
CA ASP A 164 -11.29 -9.09 -16.82
C ASP A 164 -11.15 -7.74 -17.55
N GLY A 165 -11.07 -6.62 -16.82
CA GLY A 165 -10.81 -5.28 -17.39
C GLY A 165 -9.41 -5.06 -17.99
N LEU A 166 -8.45 -5.94 -17.67
CA LEU A 166 -7.08 -5.91 -18.20
C LEU A 166 -6.89 -6.76 -19.46
N ARG A 167 -7.85 -7.62 -19.81
CA ARG A 167 -7.73 -8.52 -20.96
C ARG A 167 -7.74 -7.76 -22.29
N ALA A 168 -7.06 -8.33 -23.28
CA ALA A 168 -7.14 -7.89 -24.67
C ALA A 168 -8.47 -8.32 -25.31
N SER A 169 -9.51 -7.48 -25.26
CA SER A 169 -10.76 -7.68 -26.02
C SER A 169 -11.50 -6.35 -26.13
N PRO A 170 -11.99 -5.96 -27.34
CA PRO A 170 -11.85 -4.62 -27.90
C PRO A 170 -12.21 -3.55 -26.87
N PRO A 171 -11.20 -3.02 -26.16
CA PRO A 171 -11.49 -2.13 -25.07
C PRO A 171 -11.88 -0.78 -25.65
N SER A 172 -12.90 -0.14 -25.09
CA SER A 172 -12.96 1.32 -25.20
C SER A 172 -11.64 1.88 -24.66
N PRO A 173 -10.97 2.79 -25.39
CA PRO A 173 -9.71 3.37 -24.94
C PRO A 173 -9.83 3.91 -23.51
N LEU A 174 -8.82 3.70 -22.67
CA LEU A 174 -8.78 4.40 -21.39
C LEU A 174 -8.73 5.92 -21.64
N PRO A 175 -9.52 6.72 -20.90
CA PRO A 175 -9.45 8.17 -20.99
C PRO A 175 -8.15 8.67 -20.35
N ASP A 176 -7.65 9.79 -20.88
CA ASP A 176 -6.48 10.50 -20.37
C ASP A 176 -5.19 9.64 -20.28
N ARG A 177 -4.11 10.22 -19.74
CA ARG A 177 -2.87 9.50 -19.47
C ARG A 177 -2.94 8.81 -18.11
N SER A 178 -2.17 7.74 -17.95
CA SER A 178 -1.90 7.20 -16.62
C SER A 178 -1.07 8.16 -15.75
N LEU A 179 -1.06 7.90 -14.45
CA LEU A 179 -0.18 8.54 -13.48
C LEU A 179 1.29 8.26 -13.83
N THR A 180 2.16 9.23 -13.54
CA THR A 180 3.59 8.96 -13.43
C THR A 180 3.89 8.17 -12.16
N ALA A 181 5.05 7.52 -12.08
CA ALA A 181 5.46 6.82 -10.87
C ALA A 181 5.50 7.74 -9.63
N ALA A 182 5.91 9.00 -9.78
CA ALA A 182 5.93 9.98 -8.69
C ALA A 182 4.51 10.38 -8.24
N GLU A 183 3.60 10.63 -9.19
CA GLU A 183 2.20 10.94 -8.88
C GLU A 183 1.50 9.76 -8.20
N LEU A 184 1.75 8.53 -8.66
CA LEU A 184 1.25 7.32 -8.01
C LEU A 184 1.77 7.25 -6.57
N ASP A 185 3.07 7.44 -6.38
CA ASP A 185 3.70 7.42 -5.06
C ASP A 185 3.06 8.43 -4.08
N ASP A 186 2.74 9.63 -4.56
CA ASP A 186 2.06 10.67 -3.79
C ASP A 186 0.61 10.31 -3.48
N VAL A 187 -0.13 9.78 -4.45
CA VAL A 187 -1.52 9.33 -4.27
C VAL A 187 -1.59 8.17 -3.26
N LEU A 188 -0.72 7.17 -3.37
CA LEU A 188 -0.67 6.04 -2.45
C LEU A 188 -0.34 6.48 -1.02
N ARG A 189 0.49 7.54 -0.87
CA ARG A 189 0.79 8.16 0.42
C ARG A 189 -0.44 8.86 1.02
N GLU A 190 -1.17 9.62 0.20
CA GLU A 190 -2.37 10.37 0.65
C GLU A 190 -3.54 9.45 1.02
N MET A 191 -3.72 8.33 0.30
CA MET A 191 -4.79 7.37 0.60
C MET A 191 -4.72 6.79 2.01
N GLY A 192 -3.55 6.84 2.67
CA GLY A 192 -3.36 6.41 4.06
C GLY A 192 -3.77 4.95 4.35
N PRO A 193 -3.59 4.46 5.59
CA PRO A 193 -4.22 3.24 6.05
C PRO A 193 -5.72 3.41 6.27
N HIS A 194 -6.44 2.30 6.42
CA HIS A 194 -7.79 2.30 6.95
C HIS A 194 -7.85 3.11 8.25
N ARG A 195 -8.48 4.29 8.21
CA ARG A 195 -8.98 4.90 9.43
C ARG A 195 -10.07 3.97 9.97
N SER A 196 -9.68 3.00 10.77
CA SER A 196 -10.61 2.30 11.64
C SER A 196 -11.17 3.36 12.57
N ARG A 197 -12.39 3.83 12.27
CA ARG A 197 -13.12 4.72 13.16
C ARG A 197 -13.15 4.01 14.53
N PRO A 198 -12.72 4.64 15.63
CA PRO A 198 -12.87 4.04 16.94
C PRO A 198 -14.34 3.65 17.08
N GLN A 199 -14.59 2.38 17.41
CA GLN A 199 -15.92 1.94 17.76
C GLN A 199 -16.31 2.73 19.01
N GLU A 200 -17.02 3.85 18.83
CA GLU A 200 -17.69 4.54 19.93
C GLU A 200 -18.62 3.49 20.53
N GLY A 201 -18.22 2.97 21.70
CA GLY A 201 -19.07 2.09 22.50
C GLY A 201 -20.41 2.78 22.75
N PRO A 202 -21.48 2.02 23.01
CA PRO A 202 -22.79 2.59 23.25
C PRO A 202 -22.67 3.70 24.30
N LYS A 203 -22.98 4.93 23.89
CA LYS A 203 -22.94 6.10 24.75
C LYS A 203 -24.00 5.87 25.83
N ASP A 204 -23.55 5.56 27.04
CA ASP A 204 -24.38 5.45 28.23
C ASP A 204 -25.35 6.64 28.27
N ALA A 205 -26.65 6.33 28.26
CA ALA A 205 -27.69 7.31 28.42
C ALA A 205 -27.62 7.88 29.84
N PRO A 206 -27.55 9.21 30.04
CA PRO A 206 -27.50 9.78 31.37
C PRO A 206 -28.90 9.81 32.01
N GLY A 207 -29.08 8.97 33.03
CA GLY A 207 -29.73 9.35 34.28
C GLY A 207 -31.27 9.38 34.32
N ALA A 208 -31.88 8.24 34.68
CA ALA A 208 -33.11 8.25 35.46
C ALA A 208 -32.73 8.01 36.95
N ARG A 209 -32.56 9.10 37.69
CA ARG A 209 -32.40 9.05 39.16
C ARG A 209 -33.72 8.67 39.81
N THR A 210 -33.69 7.52 40.48
CA THR A 210 -34.18 7.24 41.84
C THR A 210 -35.61 7.65 42.19
N GLU A 211 -36.47 6.62 42.26
CA GLU A 211 -37.46 6.35 43.31
C GLU A 211 -37.72 7.44 44.36
N ALA A 212 -38.99 7.88 44.43
CA ALA A 212 -39.63 8.30 45.67
C ALA A 212 -40.94 7.52 45.83
N HIS A 213 -40.94 6.69 46.87
CA HIS A 213 -41.96 5.73 47.26
C HIS A 213 -43.00 6.35 48.20
N ARG A 214 -44.27 5.93 47.98
CA ARG A 214 -45.42 5.79 48.91
C ARG A 214 -46.31 6.99 49.25
N PRO A 215 -47.55 6.75 49.77
CA PRO A 215 -48.30 5.49 49.90
C PRO A 215 -49.72 5.48 49.31
N ARG A 216 -50.28 4.27 49.20
CA ARG A 216 -51.68 3.96 48.92
C ARG A 216 -52.60 4.45 50.04
N THR A 217 -53.74 5.01 49.67
CA THR A 217 -54.94 5.01 50.53
C THR A 217 -56.14 4.48 49.75
N ARG A 218 -57.02 3.87 50.54
CA ARG A 218 -58.05 2.87 50.30
C ARG A 218 -59.15 3.25 49.32
#